data_AF-A0A8K0GH75-F1
#
_entry.id   AF-A0A8K0GH75-F1
#
_cell.length_a   1.000
_cell.length_b   1.000
_cell.length_c   1.000
_cell.angle_alpha   90.00
_cell.angle_beta   90.00
_cell.angle_gamma   90.00
#
_symmetry.space_group_name_H-M   'P 1'
#
loop_
_entity.id
_entity.type
_entity.pdbx_description
1 polymer ?
#
loop_
_entity_poly.entity_id
_entity_poly.type
_entity_poly.pdbx_seq_one_letter_code
_entity_poly.pdbx_strand_id
1 'polypeptide(L)'
;MWSNSCIFFVILVLSFIGENLCQTTPVWTYECIEGYCQKRRITPGSENTAISLSACQLLCSGYGSLWPQPTGEISIGNVLVHINFNSIDILEGRGENSVASLIRAGGKNFKKQIESLATPRAINSGGKSLIVTMDIADPEKTQLTLDTDESYSLKVSETSDGRMNATISAPTYFGGRHGLETLGQVIIYDDLRDQLQMPKDVYITDKPVYPYRGILLDTARNYISVATIKRTIDAISASKLNTLHWHITDTHSFPYVSTSRPELSQIGAYSKKKVYTPSDVEEIVKYAKERGVRVLPEFDAPAHVGEGWQDTDFVACFNKQPWQDYCVEPPCGQFDPTRPKLYDALENIYKDMIAQFNPDIFHMGGDEVSMSCWNSTPSIVEWMKAAYGWDRKEEDFIKLWDVFQSQALERFDRQAGKKIPIVMWTSTLTKKEYVEQYLPKDRYIIQIWTTGRDKVVSELLDAGYRLILSNYDALYLDCGYAGWVQGGNNWCSPYIGWQKLYDNSPAEIGGNRKNQFLGAEAALWTEQVDDTSVDSRIWPRAAALAERLWAEPTTNWRAAEPRMLIHRQRLVNRGIQADALEPEWCLQYEENCPLGGKFNRP
;
A
#
# COMPACT_ATOMS: atom_id res chain seq x y z
N MET A 1 48.99 -48.32 38.15
CA MET A 1 49.58 -48.48 36.80
C MET A 1 48.81 -47.60 35.83
N TRP A 2 49.51 -47.15 34.77
CA TRP A 2 49.04 -46.49 33.55
C TRP A 2 47.78 -47.20 32.97
N SER A 3 46.84 -46.63 32.20
CA SER A 3 46.54 -45.26 31.68
C SER A 3 45.05 -45.29 31.15
N ASN A 4 44.42 -44.29 30.50
CA ASN A 4 44.86 -43.02 29.91
C ASN A 4 43.71 -41.98 29.76
N SER A 5 44.06 -40.84 29.15
CA SER A 5 43.32 -39.67 28.60
C SER A 5 42.09 -39.96 27.68
N CYS A 6 41.22 -39.01 27.31
CA CYS A 6 41.28 -37.52 27.32
C CYS A 6 39.93 -36.89 27.72
N ILE A 7 39.96 -35.77 28.46
CA ILE A 7 38.86 -34.80 28.52
C ILE A 7 39.39 -33.48 27.94
N PHE A 8 38.75 -32.98 26.89
CA PHE A 8 39.10 -31.68 26.29
C PHE A 8 38.69 -30.55 27.25
N PHE A 9 39.67 -29.83 27.78
CA PHE A 9 39.44 -28.56 28.47
C PHE A 9 39.10 -27.49 27.42
N VAL A 10 37.81 -27.20 27.22
CA VAL A 10 37.39 -25.97 26.55
C VAL A 10 37.59 -24.83 27.55
N ILE A 11 38.71 -24.13 27.43
CA ILE A 11 38.95 -22.90 28.20
C ILE A 11 37.98 -21.84 27.66
N LEU A 12 36.91 -21.61 28.42
CA LEU A 12 35.95 -20.57 28.14
C LEU A 12 36.59 -19.22 28.51
N VAL A 13 37.33 -18.62 27.57
CA VAL A 13 37.84 -17.26 27.73
C VAL A 13 36.63 -16.32 27.68
N LEU A 14 36.15 -15.96 28.87
CA LEU A 14 35.25 -14.82 29.07
C LEU A 14 35.99 -13.53 28.73
N SER A 15 36.08 -13.24 27.43
CA SER A 15 36.43 -11.93 26.94
C SER A 15 35.28 -10.96 27.27
N PHE A 16 35.31 -10.45 28.50
CA PHE A 16 34.69 -9.17 28.87
C PHE A 16 35.37 -8.06 28.07
N ILE A 17 35.04 -7.99 26.77
CA ILE A 17 35.15 -6.74 26.03
C ILE A 17 34.01 -5.89 26.58
N GLY A 18 34.31 -5.08 27.59
CA GLY A 18 33.43 -4.00 27.96
C GLY A 18 33.25 -3.12 26.73
N GLU A 19 32.00 -2.94 26.29
CA GLU A 19 31.65 -2.01 25.23
C GLU A 19 31.91 -0.58 25.71
N ASN A 20 33.17 -0.16 25.68
CA ASN A 20 33.54 1.23 25.50
C ASN A 20 33.15 1.62 24.06
N LEU A 21 31.84 1.62 23.79
CA LEU A 21 31.24 2.45 22.76
C LEU A 21 31.76 3.85 23.02
N CYS A 22 32.65 4.30 22.14
CA CYS A 22 33.21 5.64 22.22
C CYS A 22 32.03 6.60 22.09
N GLN A 23 31.57 7.17 23.21
CA GLN A 23 30.57 8.23 23.23
C GLN A 23 31.22 9.47 22.62
N THR A 24 31.25 9.46 21.29
CA THR A 24 31.60 10.63 20.49
C THR A 24 30.59 11.70 20.84
N THR A 25 31.06 12.74 21.54
CA THR A 25 30.25 13.91 21.81
C THR A 25 29.77 14.47 20.47
N PRO A 26 28.46 14.71 20.28
CA PRO A 26 27.96 15.28 19.05
C PRO A 26 28.70 16.58 18.73
N VAL A 27 29.27 16.68 17.53
CA VAL A 27 30.06 17.84 17.09
C VAL A 27 29.30 18.75 16.12
N TRP A 28 28.07 18.38 15.79
CA TRP A 28 27.22 19.03 14.79
C TRP A 28 25.90 19.51 15.42
N THR A 29 25.44 20.67 14.98
CA THR A 29 24.13 21.25 15.26
C THR A 29 23.53 21.73 13.94
N TYR A 30 22.23 21.98 13.92
CA TYR A 30 21.54 22.50 12.74
C TYR A 30 20.96 23.89 13.02
N GLU A 31 20.87 24.68 11.95
CA GLU A 31 20.34 26.05 11.94
C GLU A 31 19.29 26.13 10.83
N CYS A 32 18.11 26.65 11.14
CA CYS A 32 17.06 26.84 10.13
C CYS A 32 17.34 28.10 9.32
N ILE A 33 17.54 27.95 8.00
CA ILE A 33 17.78 29.05 7.07
C ILE A 33 16.84 28.86 5.88
N GLU A 34 15.99 29.85 5.61
CA GLU A 34 15.05 29.88 4.47
C GLU A 34 14.12 28.65 4.34
N GLY A 35 13.90 27.93 5.46
CA GLY A 35 13.08 26.71 5.51
C GLY A 35 13.86 25.40 5.46
N TYR A 36 15.19 25.46 5.38
CA TYR A 36 16.10 24.31 5.29
C TYR A 36 17.06 24.20 6.48
N CYS A 37 17.41 22.97 6.84
CA CYS A 37 18.27 22.63 7.96
C CYS A 37 19.75 22.60 7.58
N GLN A 38 20.43 23.71 7.85
CA GLN A 38 21.83 23.89 7.50
C GLN A 38 22.76 23.42 8.63
N LYS A 39 23.65 22.47 8.31
CA LYS A 39 24.58 21.88 9.28
C LYS A 39 25.67 22.86 9.69
N ARG A 40 25.97 22.90 10.99
CA ARG A 40 26.97 23.76 11.64
C ARG A 40 27.77 22.97 12.66
N ARG A 41 29.02 23.37 12.92
CA ARG A 41 29.84 22.77 13.98
C ARG A 41 29.45 23.37 15.33
N ILE A 42 29.30 22.53 16.35
CA ILE A 42 29.13 23.02 17.74
C ILE A 42 30.42 23.71 18.19
N THR A 43 30.28 24.91 18.74
CA THR A 43 31.37 25.75 19.26
C THR A 43 31.32 25.85 20.78
N PRO A 44 32.44 26.09 21.48
CA PRO A 44 32.44 26.32 22.91
C PRO A 44 31.44 27.41 23.32
N GLY A 45 30.49 27.07 24.21
CA GLY A 45 29.42 27.94 24.66
C GLY A 45 28.08 27.79 23.91
N SER A 46 28.01 27.01 22.83
CA SER A 46 26.77 26.73 22.08
C SER A 46 26.18 25.33 22.34
N GLU A 47 26.75 24.56 23.26
CA GLU A 47 26.39 23.15 23.49
C GLU A 47 24.95 23.00 23.98
N ASN A 48 24.52 23.86 24.90
CA ASN A 48 23.17 23.81 25.47
C ASN A 48 22.08 24.27 24.49
N THR A 49 22.43 25.14 23.54
CA THR A 49 21.53 25.69 22.52
C THR A 49 21.55 24.91 21.20
N ALA A 50 22.34 23.83 21.11
CA ALA A 50 22.43 23.02 19.91
C ALA A 50 21.09 22.32 19.57
N ILE A 51 20.77 22.24 18.28
CA ILE A 51 19.54 21.69 17.73
C ILE A 51 19.90 20.44 16.91
N SER A 52 19.24 19.31 17.19
CA SER A 52 19.40 18.06 16.43
C SER A 52 18.84 18.20 15.02
N LEU A 53 19.21 17.28 14.11
CA LEU A 53 18.64 17.27 12.76
C LEU A 53 17.11 17.12 12.81
N SER A 54 16.63 16.19 13.63
CA SER A 54 15.21 15.90 13.83
C SER A 54 14.41 17.09 14.39
N ALA A 55 14.99 17.84 15.33
CA ALA A 55 14.39 19.04 15.90
C ALA A 55 14.34 20.18 14.89
N CYS A 56 15.41 20.37 14.12
CA CYS A 56 15.41 21.36 13.04
C CYS A 56 14.35 21.00 11.98
N GLN A 57 14.35 19.76 11.47
CA GLN A 57 13.45 19.33 10.39
C GLN A 57 11.96 19.41 10.78
N LEU A 58 11.62 19.17 12.05
CA LEU A 58 10.25 19.34 12.53
C LEU A 58 9.80 20.81 12.61
N LEU A 59 10.71 21.74 12.91
CA LEU A 59 10.37 23.13 13.23
C LEU A 59 10.70 24.14 12.13
N CYS A 60 11.53 23.78 11.15
CA CYS A 60 12.07 24.71 10.15
C CYS A 60 11.15 24.94 8.95
N SER A 61 10.44 23.89 8.49
CA SER A 61 9.52 23.97 7.35
C SER A 61 8.06 24.14 7.81
N GLY A 62 7.21 24.74 6.98
CA GLY A 62 5.79 24.96 7.30
C GLY A 62 4.96 23.69 7.51
N TYR A 63 5.43 22.54 7.02
CA TYR A 63 4.83 21.22 7.25
C TYR A 63 5.70 20.32 8.17
N GLY A 64 6.78 20.87 8.74
CA GLY A 64 7.78 20.13 9.50
C GLY A 64 8.29 18.90 8.76
N SER A 65 8.32 17.77 9.48
CA SER A 65 8.70 16.44 8.98
C SER A 65 7.49 15.55 8.62
N LEU A 66 6.30 16.14 8.47
CA LEU A 66 5.06 15.38 8.27
C LEU A 66 4.97 14.76 6.87
N TRP A 67 4.48 13.52 6.83
CA TRP A 67 4.19 12.79 5.59
C TRP A 67 2.99 11.83 5.77
N PRO A 68 1.93 11.95 4.94
CA PRO A 68 1.63 13.07 4.06
C PRO A 68 1.51 14.42 4.80
N GLN A 69 1.69 15.52 4.07
CA GLN A 69 1.35 16.86 4.56
C GLN A 69 -0.17 16.98 4.86
N PRO A 70 -0.58 17.60 5.98
CA PRO A 70 -2.00 17.84 6.26
C PRO A 70 -2.69 18.76 5.26
N THR A 71 -4.01 18.58 5.09
CA THR A 71 -4.84 19.36 4.16
C THR A 71 -5.61 20.53 4.79
N GLY A 72 -5.72 20.56 6.11
CA GLY A 72 -6.40 21.63 6.86
C GLY A 72 -5.43 22.60 7.54
N GLU A 73 -5.88 23.20 8.63
CA GLU A 73 -5.07 24.08 9.48
C GLU A 73 -3.91 23.30 10.13
N ILE A 74 -2.73 23.90 10.14
CA ILE A 74 -1.52 23.38 10.80
C ILE A 74 -0.86 24.49 11.62
N SER A 75 -0.59 24.19 12.89
CA SER A 75 0.17 25.03 13.81
C SER A 75 1.02 24.12 14.69
N ILE A 76 2.35 24.23 14.58
CA ILE A 76 3.32 23.53 15.41
C ILE A 76 4.12 24.57 16.19
N GLY A 77 4.09 24.48 17.53
CA GLY A 77 4.83 25.38 18.41
C GLY A 77 6.34 25.15 18.35
N ASN A 78 7.12 26.22 18.48
CA ASN A 78 8.59 26.19 18.42
C ASN A 78 9.29 25.74 19.72
N VAL A 79 8.53 25.38 20.76
CA VAL A 79 9.06 24.89 22.05
C VAL A 79 8.93 23.38 22.09
N LEU A 80 10.06 22.67 22.18
CA LEU A 80 10.10 21.23 22.41
C LEU A 80 10.11 20.90 23.91
N VAL A 81 9.46 19.80 24.26
CA VAL A 81 9.43 19.24 25.62
C VAL A 81 9.87 17.77 25.60
N HIS A 82 10.70 17.40 26.57
CA HIS A 82 11.13 16.02 26.82
C HIS A 82 9.97 15.19 27.41
N ILE A 83 9.67 14.05 26.79
CA ILE A 83 8.58 13.15 27.19
C ILE A 83 9.10 11.78 27.65
N ASN A 84 8.40 11.19 28.62
CA ASN A 84 8.71 9.87 29.17
C ASN A 84 7.92 8.78 28.43
N PHE A 85 8.62 7.95 27.67
CA PHE A 85 8.02 6.80 26.97
C PHE A 85 7.21 5.88 27.90
N ASN A 86 7.76 5.59 29.08
CA ASN A 86 7.13 4.74 30.09
C ASN A 86 5.91 5.38 30.76
N SER A 87 5.58 6.63 30.41
CA SER A 87 4.37 7.36 30.85
C SER A 87 3.61 7.96 29.67
N ILE A 88 3.66 7.30 28.51
CA ILE A 88 2.70 7.49 27.42
C ILE A 88 1.47 6.62 27.73
N ASP A 89 0.32 7.22 28.00
CA ASP A 89 -0.94 6.52 28.25
C ASP A 89 -1.95 6.84 27.17
N ILE A 90 -2.67 5.82 26.68
CA ILE A 90 -3.64 5.96 25.60
C ILE A 90 -5.01 5.61 26.17
N LEU A 91 -5.83 6.64 26.33
CA LEU A 91 -7.16 6.53 26.92
C LEU A 91 -8.18 6.21 25.84
N GLU A 92 -8.88 5.10 26.06
CA GLU A 92 -10.11 4.77 25.33
C GLU A 92 -11.18 5.81 25.68
N GLY A 93 -11.98 6.18 24.67
CA GLY A 93 -13.23 6.93 24.89
C GLY A 93 -14.21 6.17 25.79
N ARG A 94 -15.33 6.81 26.15
CA ARG A 94 -16.25 6.25 27.16
C ARG A 94 -16.92 4.95 26.69
N GLY A 95 -16.49 3.83 27.26
CA GLY A 95 -17.20 2.54 27.23
C GLY A 95 -16.54 1.46 26.38
N GLU A 96 -16.73 0.20 26.78
CA GLU A 96 -16.25 -0.95 26.02
C GLU A 96 -17.21 -1.24 24.84
N ASN A 97 -16.75 -0.94 23.63
CA ASN A 97 -17.50 -1.08 22.37
C ASN A 97 -16.62 -1.72 21.28
N SER A 98 -17.18 -1.91 20.08
CA SER A 98 -16.48 -2.59 18.99
C SER A 98 -15.22 -1.82 18.53
N VAL A 99 -15.26 -0.48 18.51
CA VAL A 99 -14.10 0.40 18.22
C VAL A 99 -13.03 0.38 19.31
N ALA A 100 -13.36 0.17 20.59
CA ALA A 100 -12.38 0.16 21.68
C ALA A 100 -11.27 -0.89 21.47
N SER A 101 -11.61 -2.04 20.87
CA SER A 101 -10.63 -3.06 20.47
C SER A 101 -9.61 -2.56 19.43
N LEU A 102 -10.05 -1.72 18.49
CA LEU A 102 -9.21 -1.10 17.47
C LEU A 102 -8.36 0.03 18.05
N ILE A 103 -8.89 0.81 19.00
CA ILE A 103 -8.12 1.82 19.75
C ILE A 103 -6.97 1.15 20.51
N ARG A 104 -7.20 0.02 21.19
CA ARG A 104 -6.13 -0.76 21.84
C ARG A 104 -5.07 -1.25 20.87
N ALA A 105 -5.47 -1.80 19.72
CA ALA A 105 -4.53 -2.27 18.70
C ALA A 105 -3.70 -1.11 18.10
N GLY A 106 -4.36 -0.03 17.71
CA GLY A 106 -3.72 1.20 17.23
C GLY A 106 -2.76 1.81 18.26
N GLY A 107 -3.16 1.86 19.53
CA GLY A 107 -2.31 2.37 20.61
C GLY A 107 -1.08 1.50 20.91
N LYS A 108 -1.22 0.17 20.82
CA LYS A 108 -0.07 -0.75 20.89
C LYS A 108 0.89 -0.53 19.71
N ASN A 109 0.36 -0.36 18.50
CA ASN A 109 1.15 -0.07 17.31
C ASN A 109 1.89 1.28 17.45
N PHE A 110 1.21 2.33 17.91
CA PHE A 110 1.80 3.64 18.21
C PHE A 110 2.96 3.54 19.21
N LYS A 111 2.78 2.86 20.35
CA LYS A 111 3.87 2.67 21.33
C LYS A 111 5.08 1.98 20.69
N LYS A 112 4.87 0.91 19.91
CA LYS A 112 5.95 0.21 19.18
C LYS A 112 6.65 1.14 18.17
N GLN A 113 5.92 2.04 17.51
CA GLN A 113 6.51 3.02 16.59
C GLN A 113 7.39 4.04 17.32
N ILE A 114 6.97 4.55 18.49
CA ILE A 114 7.79 5.49 19.29
C ILE A 114 9.01 4.78 19.88
N GLU A 115 8.86 3.53 20.31
CA GLU A 115 9.96 2.70 20.82
C GLU A 115 11.08 2.54 19.78
N SER A 116 10.73 2.35 18.49
CA SER A 116 11.71 2.17 17.42
C SER A 116 12.41 3.45 16.93
N LEU A 117 12.09 4.63 17.51
CA LEU A 117 12.77 5.89 17.21
C LEU A 117 14.02 6.13 18.07
N ALA A 118 14.12 5.50 19.24
CA ALA A 118 15.00 5.95 20.32
C ALA A 118 15.87 4.82 20.91
N THR A 119 16.98 5.20 21.55
CA THR A 119 17.86 4.24 22.23
C THR A 119 17.21 3.69 23.51
N PRO A 120 17.63 2.51 24.00
CA PRO A 120 17.20 2.01 25.31
C PRO A 120 17.50 2.97 26.48
N ARG A 121 18.45 3.90 26.32
CA ARG A 121 18.75 4.94 27.31
C ARG A 121 17.76 6.09 27.25
N ALA A 122 17.45 6.59 26.04
CA ALA A 122 16.41 7.60 25.83
C ALA A 122 15.02 7.15 26.30
N ILE A 123 14.65 5.89 26.07
CA ILE A 123 13.41 5.28 26.57
C ILE A 123 13.29 5.37 28.10
N ASN A 124 14.42 5.35 28.82
CA ASN A 124 14.48 5.40 30.28
C ASN A 124 14.95 6.76 30.83
N SER A 125 15.00 7.81 29.99
CA SER A 125 15.54 9.13 30.36
C SER A 125 14.62 9.98 31.25
N GLY A 126 13.37 9.56 31.48
CA GLY A 126 12.36 10.35 32.20
C GLY A 126 11.64 11.34 31.27
N GLY A 127 11.23 12.50 31.79
CA GLY A 127 10.47 13.51 31.04
C GLY A 127 9.00 13.61 31.47
N LYS A 128 8.21 14.41 30.74
CA LYS A 128 6.77 14.61 30.99
C LYS A 128 5.96 13.37 30.59
N SER A 129 4.92 13.04 31.38
CA SER A 129 3.89 12.08 30.96
C SER A 129 3.10 12.62 29.76
N LEU A 130 2.70 11.75 28.84
CA LEU A 130 1.86 12.07 27.69
C LEU A 130 0.56 11.25 27.75
N ILE A 131 -0.57 11.94 27.85
CA ILE A 131 -1.90 11.33 27.77
C ILE A 131 -2.45 11.55 26.37
N VAL A 132 -2.76 10.47 25.67
CA VAL A 132 -3.39 10.47 24.36
C VAL A 132 -4.85 10.07 24.52
N THR A 133 -5.78 10.96 24.21
CA THR A 133 -7.23 10.68 24.24
C THR A 133 -7.75 10.55 22.82
N MET A 134 -8.37 9.42 22.49
CA MET A 134 -9.05 9.21 21.20
C MET A 134 -10.56 9.36 21.38
N ASP A 135 -11.11 10.45 20.83
CA ASP A 135 -12.51 10.84 20.89
C ASP A 135 -13.17 10.52 19.52
N ILE A 136 -13.82 9.36 19.45
CA ILE A 136 -14.40 8.81 18.22
C ILE A 136 -15.92 8.96 18.27
N ALA A 137 -16.50 9.68 17.30
CA ALA A 137 -17.92 10.02 17.30
C ALA A 137 -18.84 8.82 16.98
N ASP A 138 -18.44 7.94 16.06
CA ASP A 138 -19.11 6.68 15.75
C ASP A 138 -18.34 5.48 16.38
N PRO A 139 -18.79 4.96 17.54
CA PRO A 139 -18.16 3.84 18.22
C PRO A 139 -18.45 2.46 17.61
N GLU A 140 -19.26 2.37 16.55
CA GLU A 140 -19.64 1.10 15.91
C GLU A 140 -19.15 0.94 14.46
N LYS A 141 -18.71 2.04 13.82
CA LYS A 141 -18.08 2.01 12.48
C LYS A 141 -16.69 1.36 12.51
N THR A 142 -16.66 0.03 12.48
CA THR A 142 -15.43 -0.77 12.47
C THR A 142 -15.03 -1.31 11.09
N GLN A 143 -15.71 -0.92 10.00
CA GLN A 143 -15.32 -1.27 8.63
C GLN A 143 -14.98 -0.01 7.82
N LEU A 144 -13.83 -0.04 7.13
CA LEU A 144 -13.47 0.97 6.15
C LEU A 144 -14.28 0.74 4.88
N THR A 145 -14.97 1.77 4.42
CA THR A 145 -15.78 1.79 3.19
C THR A 145 -15.41 3.01 2.36
N LEU A 146 -15.76 3.07 1.06
CA LEU A 146 -15.50 4.28 0.24
C LEU A 146 -16.08 5.56 0.86
N ASP A 147 -17.22 5.46 1.55
CA ASP A 147 -17.91 6.57 2.22
C ASP A 147 -17.46 6.77 3.68
N THR A 148 -16.39 6.13 4.13
CA THR A 148 -15.88 6.32 5.50
C THR A 148 -15.20 7.68 5.63
N ASP A 149 -15.64 8.47 6.61
CA ASP A 149 -14.96 9.70 6.97
C ASP A 149 -13.63 9.39 7.70
N GLU A 150 -12.53 9.72 7.02
CA GLU A 150 -11.14 9.58 7.48
C GLU A 150 -10.55 10.90 8.04
N SER A 151 -11.37 11.93 8.27
CA SER A 151 -10.92 13.21 8.84
C SER A 151 -10.62 13.14 10.34
N TYR A 152 -9.76 14.03 10.82
CA TYR A 152 -9.47 14.19 12.24
C TYR A 152 -9.01 15.62 12.60
N SER A 153 -9.07 15.93 13.89
CA SER A 153 -8.32 17.03 14.50
C SER A 153 -7.41 16.51 15.60
N LEU A 154 -6.13 16.87 15.56
CA LEU A 154 -5.14 16.61 16.60
C LEU A 154 -4.83 17.92 17.35
N LYS A 155 -4.95 17.91 18.67
CA LYS A 155 -4.53 19.01 19.55
C LYS A 155 -3.58 18.49 20.62
N VAL A 156 -2.38 19.08 20.71
CA VAL A 156 -1.43 18.87 21.82
C VAL A 156 -1.32 20.16 22.63
N SER A 157 -1.31 20.04 23.94
CA SER A 157 -1.02 21.14 24.88
C SER A 157 -0.49 20.62 26.21
N GLU A 158 0.30 21.42 26.92
CA GLU A 158 0.67 21.16 28.31
C GLU A 158 -0.48 21.51 29.27
N THR A 159 -0.80 20.61 30.20
CA THR A 159 -1.81 20.82 31.26
C THR A 159 -1.24 21.63 32.43
N SER A 160 -2.12 22.19 33.28
CA SER A 160 -1.70 23.01 34.43
C SER A 160 -0.88 22.28 35.49
N ASP A 161 -0.90 20.94 35.49
CA ASP A 161 -0.07 20.07 36.33
C ASP A 161 1.22 19.58 35.63
N GLY A 162 1.52 20.11 34.45
CA GLY A 162 2.78 19.89 33.73
C GLY A 162 2.86 18.61 32.90
N ARG A 163 1.76 17.86 32.73
CA ARG A 163 1.65 16.73 31.80
C ARG A 163 1.40 17.22 30.37
N MET A 164 1.70 16.40 29.38
CA MET A 164 1.28 16.62 28.00
C MET A 164 -0.07 15.92 27.76
N ASN A 165 -1.00 16.61 27.12
CA ASN A 165 -2.26 16.03 26.67
C ASN A 165 -2.38 16.18 25.15
N ALA A 166 -2.49 15.06 24.45
CA ALA A 166 -2.84 14.97 23.04
C ALA A 166 -4.30 14.47 22.91
N THR A 167 -5.17 15.27 22.31
CA THR A 167 -6.55 14.88 22.00
C THR A 167 -6.70 14.73 20.50
N ILE A 168 -7.15 13.56 20.07
CA ILE A 168 -7.49 13.24 18.68
C ILE A 168 -9.00 13.05 18.62
N SER A 169 -9.71 13.99 17.99
CA SER A 169 -11.15 13.88 17.72
C SER A 169 -11.37 13.52 16.26
N ALA A 170 -12.21 12.52 15.98
CA ALA A 170 -12.50 12.06 14.62
C ALA A 170 -13.92 11.47 14.49
N PRO A 171 -14.58 11.56 13.32
CA PRO A 171 -15.88 10.93 13.12
C PRO A 171 -15.84 9.40 13.26
N THR A 172 -14.75 8.76 12.82
CA THR A 172 -14.57 7.30 12.86
C THR A 172 -13.19 6.91 13.40
N TYR A 173 -13.04 5.64 13.79
CA TYR A 173 -11.73 5.08 14.17
C TYR A 173 -10.65 5.34 13.12
N PHE A 174 -11.00 5.29 11.83
CA PHE A 174 -10.06 5.41 10.72
C PHE A 174 -9.41 6.80 10.69
N GLY A 175 -10.20 7.86 10.84
CA GLY A 175 -9.69 9.22 11.05
C GLY A 175 -8.84 9.34 12.32
N GLY A 176 -9.31 8.78 13.44
CA GLY A 176 -8.57 8.79 14.70
C GLY A 176 -7.19 8.11 14.61
N ARG A 177 -7.10 7.01 13.85
CA ARG A 177 -5.85 6.31 13.57
C ARG A 177 -4.90 7.13 12.70
N HIS A 178 -5.40 7.89 11.71
CA HIS A 178 -4.56 8.83 10.95
C HIS A 178 -4.02 9.95 11.84
N GLY A 179 -4.83 10.45 12.78
CA GLY A 179 -4.38 11.41 13.79
C GLY A 179 -3.33 10.84 14.75
N LEU A 180 -3.42 9.55 15.09
CA LEU A 180 -2.43 8.85 15.91
C LEU A 180 -1.11 8.64 15.16
N GLU A 181 -1.15 8.32 13.87
CA GLU A 181 0.05 8.28 13.01
C GLU A 181 0.69 9.67 12.91
N THR A 182 -0.08 10.74 12.69
CA THR A 182 0.44 12.12 12.67
C THR A 182 1.03 12.54 14.03
N LEU A 183 0.41 12.17 15.16
CA LEU A 183 0.99 12.38 16.49
C LEU A 183 2.36 11.68 16.63
N GLY A 184 2.52 10.50 16.02
CA GLY A 184 3.77 9.77 16.02
C GLY A 184 4.88 10.41 15.18
N GLN A 185 4.53 11.34 14.29
CA GLN A 185 5.48 12.07 13.43
C GLN A 185 5.96 13.40 14.04
N VAL A 186 5.20 13.98 14.98
CA VAL A 186 5.64 15.15 15.77
C VAL A 186 6.43 14.76 17.03
N ILE A 187 6.49 13.48 17.37
CA ILE A 187 7.42 12.95 18.37
C ILE A 187 8.75 12.62 17.66
N ILE A 188 9.84 13.17 18.16
CA ILE A 188 11.18 13.02 17.61
C ILE A 188 12.15 12.45 18.65
N TYR A 189 13.23 11.85 18.18
CA TYR A 189 14.40 11.53 18.99
C TYR A 189 15.45 12.62 18.79
N ASP A 190 15.84 13.30 19.88
CA ASP A 190 16.97 14.22 19.96
C ASP A 190 18.22 13.42 20.33
N ASP A 191 19.09 13.20 19.35
CA ASP A 191 20.35 12.47 19.46
C ASP A 191 21.46 13.27 20.16
N LEU A 192 21.32 14.59 20.27
CA LEU A 192 22.25 15.43 21.04
C LEU A 192 22.06 15.25 22.54
N ARG A 193 20.80 15.04 22.96
CA ARG A 193 20.39 14.93 24.37
C ARG A 193 20.04 13.51 24.80
N ASP A 194 19.92 12.57 23.86
CA ASP A 194 19.47 11.18 24.06
C ASP A 194 18.06 11.16 24.70
N GLN A 195 17.12 11.88 24.07
CA GLN A 195 15.76 12.14 24.60
C GLN A 195 14.68 11.97 23.53
N LEU A 196 13.50 11.50 23.93
CA LEU A 196 12.28 11.68 23.15
C LEU A 196 11.68 13.06 23.42
N GLN A 197 11.43 13.84 22.37
CA GLN A 197 10.87 15.18 22.47
C GLN A 197 9.66 15.35 21.56
N MET A 198 8.78 16.29 21.90
CA MET A 198 7.67 16.72 21.04
C MET A 198 7.41 18.23 21.20
N PRO A 199 6.78 18.90 20.22
CA PRO A 199 6.28 20.26 20.39
C PRO A 199 5.28 20.35 21.54
N LYS A 200 5.41 21.40 22.36
CA LYS A 200 4.52 21.67 23.50
C LYS A 200 3.08 21.92 23.06
N ASP A 201 2.91 22.63 21.95
CA ASP A 201 1.62 23.05 21.42
C ASP A 201 1.53 22.60 19.96
N VAL A 202 0.48 21.85 19.61
CA VAL A 202 0.18 21.42 18.23
C VAL A 202 -1.31 21.57 17.99
N TYR A 203 -1.69 22.09 16.83
CA TYR A 203 -3.05 22.01 16.31
C TYR A 203 -3.00 21.64 14.83
N ILE A 204 -3.65 20.53 14.47
CA ILE A 204 -3.74 20.03 13.10
C ILE A 204 -5.20 19.64 12.83
N THR A 205 -5.75 20.07 11.71
CA THR A 205 -6.97 19.49 11.11
C THR A 205 -6.63 18.91 9.75
N ASP A 206 -7.19 17.75 9.42
CA ASP A 206 -6.71 16.99 8.27
C ASP A 206 -7.76 15.99 7.75
N LYS A 207 -7.70 15.70 6.45
CA LYS A 207 -8.50 14.68 5.75
C LYS A 207 -7.90 14.36 4.38
N PRO A 208 -8.09 13.15 3.83
CA PRO A 208 -7.67 12.84 2.47
C PRO A 208 -8.53 13.56 1.43
N VAL A 209 -7.95 13.84 0.26
CA VAL A 209 -8.68 14.29 -0.94
C VAL A 209 -9.43 13.13 -1.59
N TYR A 210 -8.84 11.93 -1.65
CA TYR A 210 -9.43 10.75 -2.31
C TYR A 210 -9.72 9.59 -1.35
N PRO A 211 -10.89 8.93 -1.44
CA PRO A 211 -11.26 7.80 -0.59
C PRO A 211 -10.54 6.47 -0.94
N TYR A 212 -10.00 6.32 -2.15
CA TYR A 212 -9.26 5.14 -2.56
C TYR A 212 -7.76 5.45 -2.69
N ARG A 213 -6.93 4.83 -1.84
CA ARG A 213 -5.48 5.07 -1.80
C ARG A 213 -4.75 3.74 -1.72
N GLY A 214 -4.49 3.16 -2.89
CA GLY A 214 -4.21 1.73 -3.05
C GLY A 214 -2.76 1.36 -3.32
N ILE A 215 -2.46 0.09 -3.04
CA ILE A 215 -1.35 -0.66 -3.62
C ILE A 215 -1.91 -2.01 -4.10
N LEU A 216 -1.70 -2.34 -5.38
CA LEU A 216 -1.89 -3.71 -5.86
C LEU A 216 -0.64 -4.52 -5.54
N LEU A 217 -0.84 -5.67 -4.90
CA LEU A 217 0.17 -6.69 -4.71
C LEU A 217 -0.32 -7.98 -5.35
N ASP A 218 0.31 -8.34 -6.47
CA ASP A 218 0.21 -9.67 -7.03
C ASP A 218 0.97 -10.67 -6.14
N THR A 219 0.40 -11.86 -6.01
CA THR A 219 0.93 -12.97 -5.22
C THR A 219 0.82 -14.32 -5.93
N ALA A 220 0.45 -14.29 -7.22
CA ALA A 220 0.18 -15.44 -8.05
C ALA A 220 1.29 -15.68 -9.10
N ARG A 221 1.88 -14.63 -9.70
CA ARG A 221 3.13 -14.79 -10.48
C ARG A 221 4.30 -15.21 -9.59
N ASN A 222 4.37 -14.70 -8.35
CA ASN A 222 5.23 -15.20 -7.30
C ASN A 222 4.56 -15.12 -5.93
N TYR A 223 4.67 -16.20 -5.15
CA TYR A 223 4.14 -16.24 -3.79
C TYR A 223 4.89 -15.28 -2.85
N ILE A 224 4.13 -14.46 -2.12
CA ILE A 224 4.62 -13.53 -1.10
C ILE A 224 4.17 -13.99 0.30
N SER A 225 5.06 -14.07 1.28
CA SER A 225 4.68 -14.55 2.61
C SER A 225 3.69 -13.62 3.34
N VAL A 226 2.84 -14.23 4.16
CA VAL A 226 1.95 -13.53 5.12
C VAL A 226 2.70 -12.48 5.97
N ALA A 227 3.97 -12.75 6.32
CA ALA A 227 4.81 -11.81 7.05
C ALA A 227 5.17 -10.56 6.22
N THR A 228 5.49 -10.72 4.93
CA THR A 228 5.73 -9.61 3.99
C THR A 228 4.45 -8.84 3.67
N ILE A 229 3.31 -9.52 3.52
CA ILE A 229 2.00 -8.84 3.33
C ILE A 229 1.69 -7.95 4.54
N LYS A 230 1.85 -8.45 5.77
CA LYS A 230 1.68 -7.64 7.00
C LYS A 230 2.67 -6.47 7.08
N ARG A 231 3.94 -6.68 6.73
CA ARG A 231 4.97 -5.62 6.68
C ARG A 231 4.63 -4.55 5.64
N THR A 232 4.05 -4.93 4.50
CA THR A 232 3.52 -4.00 3.50
C THR A 232 2.34 -3.18 4.07
N ILE A 233 1.43 -3.83 4.81
CA ILE A 233 0.30 -3.16 5.49
C ILE A 233 0.78 -2.16 6.57
N ASP A 234 1.84 -2.47 7.34
CA ASP A 234 2.46 -1.52 8.27
C ASP A 234 2.92 -0.23 7.55
N ALA A 235 3.50 -0.35 6.35
CA ALA A 235 3.99 0.78 5.56
C ALA A 235 2.88 1.54 4.80
N ILE A 236 1.84 0.84 4.32
CA ILE A 236 0.57 1.44 3.83
C ILE A 236 -0.01 2.34 4.94
N SER A 237 -0.15 1.81 6.15
CA SER A 237 -0.65 2.53 7.33
C SER A 237 0.22 3.74 7.69
N ALA A 238 1.55 3.57 7.67
CA ALA A 238 2.52 4.64 7.94
C ALA A 238 2.42 5.82 6.96
N SER A 239 2.03 5.53 5.72
CA SER A 239 1.88 6.52 4.64
C SER A 239 0.47 7.10 4.53
N LYS A 240 -0.48 6.66 5.37
CA LYS A 240 -1.94 6.95 5.26
C LYS A 240 -2.60 6.48 3.95
N LEU A 241 -1.97 5.55 3.22
CA LEU A 241 -2.68 4.72 2.25
C LEU A 241 -3.71 3.84 2.99
N ASN A 242 -4.73 3.35 2.29
CA ASN A 242 -5.89 2.72 2.93
C ASN A 242 -6.41 1.46 2.23
N THR A 243 -5.84 1.03 1.11
CA THR A 243 -6.27 -0.19 0.42
C THR A 243 -5.05 -1.03 0.01
N LEU A 244 -5.08 -2.30 0.37
CA LEU A 244 -4.29 -3.36 -0.25
C LEU A 244 -5.21 -4.07 -1.24
N HIS A 245 -4.99 -3.86 -2.52
CA HIS A 245 -5.59 -4.65 -3.57
C HIS A 245 -4.75 -5.93 -3.72
N TRP A 246 -5.37 -7.07 -3.49
CA TRP A 246 -4.69 -8.36 -3.42
C TRP A 246 -5.07 -9.21 -4.63
N HIS A 247 -4.22 -9.15 -5.65
CA HIS A 247 -4.26 -10.01 -6.82
C HIS A 247 -3.74 -11.40 -6.40
N ILE A 248 -4.67 -12.30 -6.07
CA ILE A 248 -4.40 -13.55 -5.33
C ILE A 248 -4.42 -14.81 -6.20
N THR A 249 -4.77 -14.70 -7.48
CA THR A 249 -4.81 -15.80 -8.47
C THR A 249 -4.50 -15.26 -9.86
N ASP A 250 -3.73 -16.03 -10.64
CA ASP A 250 -3.36 -15.75 -12.04
C ASP A 250 -3.24 -17.10 -12.81
N THR A 251 -2.92 -17.09 -14.11
CA THR A 251 -2.48 -18.28 -14.87
C THR A 251 -1.36 -19.06 -14.16
N HIS A 252 -0.46 -18.33 -13.50
CA HIS A 252 0.81 -18.79 -12.94
C HIS A 252 0.69 -19.65 -11.68
N SER A 253 -0.26 -19.33 -10.79
CA SER A 253 -0.56 -20.15 -9.61
C SER A 253 -1.90 -19.79 -8.94
N PHE A 254 -2.44 -20.75 -8.20
CA PHE A 254 -3.63 -20.61 -7.36
C PHE A 254 -3.28 -20.79 -5.87
N PRO A 255 -2.69 -19.79 -5.19
CA PRO A 255 -2.31 -19.91 -3.78
C PRO A 255 -3.51 -19.79 -2.83
N TYR A 256 -4.63 -19.22 -3.26
CA TYR A 256 -5.83 -19.03 -2.43
C TYR A 256 -6.51 -20.36 -2.04
N VAL A 257 -6.69 -20.63 -0.75
CA VAL A 257 -7.41 -21.83 -0.29
C VAL A 257 -8.91 -21.54 -0.14
N SER A 258 -9.66 -21.74 -1.22
CA SER A 258 -11.12 -21.82 -1.18
C SER A 258 -11.58 -22.99 -0.28
N THR A 259 -12.50 -22.71 0.65
CA THR A 259 -13.07 -23.72 1.55
C THR A 259 -14.02 -24.68 0.84
N SER A 260 -14.64 -24.25 -0.25
CA SER A 260 -15.57 -25.03 -1.07
C SER A 260 -14.92 -25.68 -2.30
N ARG A 261 -13.74 -25.20 -2.71
CA ARG A 261 -12.93 -25.69 -3.83
C ARG A 261 -11.45 -25.88 -3.43
N PRO A 262 -11.13 -26.64 -2.37
CA PRO A 262 -9.76 -26.79 -1.88
C PRO A 262 -8.84 -27.46 -2.91
N GLU A 263 -9.38 -28.20 -3.88
CA GLU A 263 -8.65 -28.83 -4.99
C GLU A 263 -7.84 -27.83 -5.83
N LEU A 264 -8.36 -26.62 -6.04
CA LEU A 264 -7.71 -25.61 -6.89
C LEU A 264 -6.33 -25.24 -6.34
N SER A 265 -6.23 -25.00 -5.02
CA SER A 265 -4.96 -24.72 -4.34
C SER A 265 -4.05 -25.94 -4.21
N GLN A 266 -4.60 -27.15 -4.17
CA GLN A 266 -3.81 -28.39 -4.07
C GLN A 266 -3.07 -28.70 -5.37
N ILE A 267 -3.63 -28.29 -6.51
CA ILE A 267 -3.07 -28.50 -7.84
C ILE A 267 -2.26 -27.26 -8.27
N GLY A 268 -2.83 -26.06 -8.13
CA GLY A 268 -2.30 -24.83 -8.71
C GLY A 268 -1.33 -24.03 -7.86
N ALA A 269 -1.15 -24.33 -6.57
CA ALA A 269 -0.18 -23.63 -5.75
C ALA A 269 1.25 -24.15 -6.01
N TYR A 270 2.23 -23.24 -6.13
CA TYR A 270 3.65 -23.58 -6.33
C TYR A 270 4.22 -24.62 -5.35
N SER A 271 3.66 -24.71 -4.14
CA SER A 271 3.89 -25.83 -3.23
C SER A 271 2.84 -25.84 -2.13
N LYS A 272 2.73 -26.97 -1.39
CA LYS A 272 1.90 -27.09 -0.18
C LYS A 272 2.18 -26.07 0.93
N LYS A 273 3.27 -25.28 0.84
CA LYS A 273 3.62 -24.20 1.78
C LYS A 273 3.44 -22.79 1.21
N LYS A 274 3.16 -22.67 -0.09
CA LYS A 274 2.96 -21.41 -0.81
C LYS A 274 1.46 -21.22 -1.07
N VAL A 275 0.68 -21.17 0.00
CA VAL A 275 -0.78 -21.07 -0.01
C VAL A 275 -1.24 -20.07 1.06
N TYR A 276 -2.39 -19.46 0.84
CA TYR A 276 -3.09 -18.60 1.81
C TYR A 276 -4.30 -19.36 2.34
N THR A 277 -4.17 -19.91 3.55
CA THR A 277 -5.28 -20.62 4.21
C THR A 277 -6.35 -19.62 4.66
N PRO A 278 -7.58 -20.07 4.97
CA PRO A 278 -8.61 -19.18 5.52
C PRO A 278 -8.17 -18.46 6.80
N SER A 279 -7.29 -19.09 7.61
CA SER A 279 -6.71 -18.47 8.79
C SER A 279 -5.68 -17.37 8.45
N ASP A 280 -4.92 -17.53 7.37
CA ASP A 280 -3.98 -16.50 6.91
C ASP A 280 -4.74 -15.28 6.38
N VAL A 281 -5.82 -15.52 5.62
CA VAL A 281 -6.71 -14.46 5.11
C VAL A 281 -7.39 -13.73 6.27
N GLU A 282 -7.99 -14.44 7.23
CA GLU A 282 -8.60 -13.83 8.43
C GLU A 282 -7.57 -12.97 9.20
N GLU A 283 -6.35 -13.50 9.41
CA GLU A 283 -5.32 -12.78 10.13
C GLU A 283 -4.84 -11.52 9.38
N ILE A 284 -4.69 -11.58 8.05
CA ILE A 284 -4.33 -10.43 7.21
C ILE A 284 -5.44 -9.38 7.21
N VAL A 285 -6.70 -9.77 6.99
CA VAL A 285 -7.86 -8.87 6.98
C VAL A 285 -8.02 -8.17 8.34
N LYS A 286 -7.84 -8.90 9.45
CA LYS A 286 -7.84 -8.34 10.80
C LYS A 286 -6.67 -7.37 11.01
N TYR A 287 -5.46 -7.75 10.64
CA TYR A 287 -4.24 -6.94 10.80
C TYR A 287 -4.32 -5.63 10.01
N ALA A 288 -4.93 -5.67 8.82
CA ALA A 288 -5.24 -4.52 7.97
C ALA A 288 -6.32 -3.62 8.60
N LYS A 289 -7.42 -4.19 9.11
CA LYS A 289 -8.47 -3.45 9.81
C LYS A 289 -7.95 -2.68 11.04
N GLU A 290 -7.10 -3.29 11.86
CA GLU A 290 -6.40 -2.63 12.98
C GLU A 290 -5.48 -1.47 12.54
N ARG A 291 -5.15 -1.41 11.25
CA ARG A 291 -4.30 -0.40 10.61
C ARG A 291 -5.08 0.53 9.67
N GLY A 292 -6.40 0.45 9.68
CA GLY A 292 -7.25 1.23 8.78
C GLY A 292 -6.90 1.03 7.30
N VAL A 293 -6.65 -0.22 6.93
CA VAL A 293 -6.40 -0.69 5.57
C VAL A 293 -7.50 -1.67 5.19
N ARG A 294 -8.16 -1.44 4.06
CA ARG A 294 -9.05 -2.38 3.38
C ARG A 294 -8.19 -3.44 2.70
N VAL A 295 -8.61 -4.69 2.74
CA VAL A 295 -8.11 -5.74 1.84
C VAL A 295 -9.16 -5.93 0.76
N LEU A 296 -8.86 -5.50 -0.46
CA LEU A 296 -9.69 -5.68 -1.66
C LEU A 296 -9.22 -6.96 -2.36
N PRO A 297 -9.96 -8.07 -2.29
CA PRO A 297 -9.63 -9.25 -3.07
C PRO A 297 -9.92 -9.04 -4.55
N GLU A 298 -9.05 -9.58 -5.39
CA GLU A 298 -9.30 -9.80 -6.81
C GLU A 298 -9.47 -11.29 -7.08
N PHE A 299 -10.43 -11.61 -7.96
CA PHE A 299 -10.43 -12.86 -8.69
C PHE A 299 -10.56 -12.51 -10.17
N ASP A 300 -9.42 -12.47 -10.86
CA ASP A 300 -9.35 -12.07 -12.25
C ASP A 300 -9.95 -13.15 -13.16
N ALA A 301 -10.79 -12.70 -14.09
CA ALA A 301 -11.45 -13.54 -15.08
C ALA A 301 -12.02 -12.70 -16.25
N PRO A 302 -12.18 -13.26 -17.46
CA PRO A 302 -11.96 -14.66 -17.84
C PRO A 302 -10.55 -14.97 -18.38
N ALA A 303 -9.67 -13.97 -18.53
CA ALA A 303 -8.24 -14.21 -18.73
C ALA A 303 -7.59 -14.59 -17.39
N HIS A 304 -6.25 -14.63 -17.35
CA HIS A 304 -5.49 -14.80 -16.10
C HIS A 304 -5.88 -16.04 -15.26
N VAL A 305 -6.25 -17.15 -15.91
CA VAL A 305 -6.58 -18.42 -15.25
C VAL A 305 -5.94 -19.63 -15.92
N GLY A 306 -5.35 -20.52 -15.12
CA GLY A 306 -4.59 -21.66 -15.62
C GLY A 306 -4.34 -22.71 -14.56
N GLU A 307 -3.24 -22.56 -13.81
CA GLU A 307 -2.90 -23.45 -12.71
C GLU A 307 -4.04 -23.58 -11.68
N GLY A 308 -4.29 -24.81 -11.24
CA GLY A 308 -5.41 -25.16 -10.34
C GLY A 308 -6.66 -25.67 -11.06
N TRP A 309 -6.84 -25.34 -12.34
CA TRP A 309 -8.02 -25.71 -13.13
C TRP A 309 -7.83 -26.94 -14.04
N GLN A 310 -6.73 -27.67 -13.89
CA GLN A 310 -6.51 -28.95 -14.56
C GLN A 310 -7.67 -29.92 -14.29
N ASP A 311 -7.96 -30.79 -15.27
CA ASP A 311 -9.06 -31.76 -15.26
C ASP A 311 -10.50 -31.19 -15.15
N THR A 312 -10.68 -29.87 -15.10
CA THR A 312 -12.02 -29.25 -14.94
C THR A 312 -12.80 -29.05 -16.24
N ASP A 313 -12.16 -29.13 -17.41
CA ASP A 313 -12.73 -28.81 -18.74
C ASP A 313 -13.20 -27.35 -18.95
N PHE A 314 -12.94 -26.47 -17.96
CA PHE A 314 -13.37 -25.06 -17.96
C PHE A 314 -12.37 -24.08 -18.56
N VAL A 315 -11.11 -24.46 -18.81
CA VAL A 315 -10.06 -23.53 -19.28
C VAL A 315 -9.64 -23.85 -20.71
N ALA A 316 -9.79 -22.87 -21.59
CA ALA A 316 -9.27 -22.84 -22.94
C ALA A 316 -7.79 -22.39 -22.95
N CYS A 317 -7.03 -22.92 -23.90
CA CYS A 317 -5.66 -22.49 -24.22
C CYS A 317 -4.62 -22.60 -23.09
N PHE A 318 -4.89 -23.35 -22.01
CA PHE A 318 -3.93 -23.48 -20.92
C PHE A 318 -2.57 -23.99 -21.42
N ASN A 319 -1.51 -23.21 -21.18
CA ASN A 319 -0.14 -23.43 -21.66
C ASN A 319 -0.03 -23.70 -23.19
N LYS A 320 -0.91 -23.10 -24.00
CA LYS A 320 -0.88 -23.25 -25.46
C LYS A 320 0.34 -22.55 -26.07
N GLN A 321 0.96 -23.20 -27.06
CA GLN A 321 2.18 -22.73 -27.71
C GLN A 321 2.01 -22.60 -29.25
N PRO A 322 2.72 -21.66 -29.91
CA PRO A 322 3.52 -20.59 -29.31
C PRO A 322 2.61 -19.59 -28.58
N TRP A 323 2.99 -19.20 -27.37
CA TRP A 323 2.11 -18.43 -26.48
C TRP A 323 1.72 -17.06 -27.06
N GLN A 324 2.60 -16.44 -27.85
CA GLN A 324 2.42 -15.13 -28.48
C GLN A 324 1.18 -15.04 -29.39
N ASP A 325 0.71 -16.18 -29.92
CA ASP A 325 -0.49 -16.23 -30.77
C ASP A 325 -1.80 -16.21 -29.95
N TYR A 326 -1.73 -16.44 -28.63
CA TYR A 326 -2.89 -16.73 -27.78
C TYR A 326 -2.97 -15.93 -26.47
N CYS A 327 -1.90 -15.28 -26.00
CA CYS A 327 -1.89 -14.46 -24.79
C CYS A 327 -0.75 -13.44 -24.78
N VAL A 328 -0.79 -12.49 -23.84
CA VAL A 328 0.24 -11.43 -23.68
C VAL A 328 1.50 -11.95 -22.98
N GLU A 329 1.38 -12.94 -22.10
CA GLU A 329 2.50 -13.60 -21.43
C GLU A 329 2.24 -15.09 -21.17
N PRO A 330 3.28 -15.95 -21.15
CA PRO A 330 3.13 -17.37 -20.82
C PRO A 330 3.05 -17.61 -19.30
N PRO A 331 2.28 -18.60 -18.83
CA PRO A 331 1.47 -19.53 -19.62
C PRO A 331 0.12 -18.91 -20.02
N CYS A 332 -0.29 -19.07 -21.28
CA CYS A 332 -1.66 -18.70 -21.66
C CYS A 332 -2.69 -19.50 -20.85
N GLY A 333 -3.88 -18.92 -20.66
CA GLY A 333 -5.06 -19.64 -20.16
C GLY A 333 -6.23 -18.69 -19.94
N GLN A 334 -7.43 -19.11 -20.35
CA GLN A 334 -8.67 -18.35 -20.16
C GLN A 334 -9.84 -19.29 -19.91
N PHE A 335 -10.87 -18.87 -19.18
CA PHE A 335 -12.09 -19.64 -19.07
C PHE A 335 -12.80 -19.82 -20.43
N ASP A 336 -13.49 -20.96 -20.60
CA ASP A 336 -14.46 -21.26 -21.64
C ASP A 336 -15.87 -20.88 -21.12
N PRO A 337 -16.45 -19.74 -21.56
CA PRO A 337 -17.75 -19.26 -21.07
C PRO A 337 -18.93 -20.15 -21.46
N THR A 338 -18.70 -21.16 -22.30
CA THR A 338 -19.77 -22.04 -22.79
C THR A 338 -20.06 -23.20 -21.84
N ARG A 339 -19.33 -23.29 -20.72
CA ARG A 339 -19.42 -24.36 -19.70
C ARG A 339 -20.32 -23.94 -18.53
N PRO A 340 -21.56 -24.46 -18.39
CA PRO A 340 -22.45 -24.01 -17.31
C PRO A 340 -21.89 -24.27 -15.90
N LYS A 341 -21.15 -25.37 -15.72
CA LYS A 341 -20.55 -25.77 -14.43
C LYS A 341 -19.40 -24.87 -13.97
N LEU A 342 -18.80 -24.08 -14.87
CA LEU A 342 -17.82 -23.07 -14.49
C LEU A 342 -18.46 -22.06 -13.53
N TYR A 343 -19.67 -21.59 -13.83
CA TYR A 343 -20.38 -20.62 -13.01
C TYR A 343 -20.75 -21.16 -11.62
N ASP A 344 -20.97 -22.48 -11.49
CA ASP A 344 -21.14 -23.14 -10.18
C ASP A 344 -19.81 -23.25 -9.40
N ALA A 345 -18.66 -23.29 -10.08
CA ALA A 345 -17.35 -23.20 -9.45
C ALA A 345 -17.02 -21.77 -9.00
N LEU A 346 -17.31 -20.77 -9.85
CA LEU A 346 -17.17 -19.35 -9.52
C LEU A 346 -18.08 -18.94 -8.37
N GLU A 347 -19.35 -19.37 -8.34
CA GLU A 347 -20.26 -19.11 -7.21
C GLU A 347 -19.71 -19.58 -5.86
N ASN A 348 -19.10 -20.77 -5.87
CA ASN A 348 -18.44 -21.36 -4.71
C ASN A 348 -17.22 -20.53 -4.26
N ILE A 349 -16.36 -20.10 -5.19
CA ILE A 349 -15.20 -19.24 -4.88
C ILE A 349 -15.65 -17.88 -4.35
N TYR A 350 -16.60 -17.22 -5.02
CA TYR A 350 -17.12 -15.92 -4.60
C TYR A 350 -17.77 -15.99 -3.22
N LYS A 351 -18.53 -17.05 -2.91
CA LYS A 351 -19.08 -17.30 -1.58
C LYS A 351 -17.99 -17.34 -0.50
N ASP A 352 -16.91 -18.07 -0.74
CA ASP A 352 -15.80 -18.17 0.21
C ASP A 352 -15.07 -16.83 0.38
N MET A 353 -14.79 -16.13 -0.72
CA MET A 353 -14.15 -14.81 -0.69
C MET A 353 -15.02 -13.76 0.00
N ILE A 354 -16.33 -13.72 -0.27
CA ILE A 354 -17.27 -12.82 0.42
C ILE A 354 -17.27 -13.09 1.93
N ALA A 355 -17.26 -14.36 2.34
CA ALA A 355 -17.24 -14.74 3.75
C ALA A 355 -15.91 -14.39 4.46
N GLN A 356 -14.77 -14.52 3.77
CA GLN A 356 -13.44 -14.33 4.35
C GLN A 356 -12.98 -12.85 4.34
N PHE A 357 -13.28 -12.11 3.27
CA PHE A 357 -12.84 -10.71 3.10
C PHE A 357 -13.91 -9.68 3.52
N ASN A 358 -15.21 -10.03 3.52
CA ASN A 358 -16.33 -9.12 3.73
C ASN A 358 -16.21 -7.79 2.93
N PRO A 359 -16.11 -7.85 1.59
CA PRO A 359 -15.81 -6.69 0.74
C PRO A 359 -16.89 -5.59 0.76
N ASP A 360 -16.44 -4.33 0.66
CA ASP A 360 -17.25 -3.18 0.22
C ASP A 360 -17.05 -2.83 -1.27
N ILE A 361 -16.01 -3.39 -1.88
CA ILE A 361 -15.67 -3.38 -3.31
C ILE A 361 -15.10 -4.77 -3.64
N PHE A 362 -15.30 -5.30 -4.84
CA PHE A 362 -14.66 -6.54 -5.30
C PHE A 362 -14.04 -6.33 -6.69
N HIS A 363 -12.82 -6.83 -6.94
CA HIS A 363 -12.17 -6.73 -8.25
C HIS A 363 -12.39 -8.03 -9.04
N MET A 364 -12.87 -7.93 -10.28
CA MET A 364 -13.10 -9.08 -11.17
C MET A 364 -12.10 -9.14 -12.34
N GLY A 365 -11.11 -8.25 -12.34
CA GLY A 365 -10.04 -8.19 -13.33
C GLY A 365 -10.55 -7.80 -14.71
N GLY A 366 -10.45 -8.72 -15.67
CA GLY A 366 -11.01 -8.53 -17.01
C GLY A 366 -10.17 -7.60 -17.89
N ASP A 367 -8.86 -7.71 -17.74
CA ASP A 367 -7.84 -7.31 -18.68
C ASP A 367 -7.52 -8.43 -19.69
N GLU A 368 -6.76 -8.04 -20.72
CA GLU A 368 -6.01 -8.89 -21.68
C GLU A 368 -6.72 -10.09 -22.36
N VAL A 369 -8.06 -10.18 -22.31
CA VAL A 369 -8.84 -11.27 -22.94
C VAL A 369 -8.54 -11.42 -24.43
N SER A 370 -7.88 -12.51 -24.75
CA SER A 370 -7.48 -12.95 -26.07
C SER A 370 -8.63 -13.62 -26.82
N MET A 371 -9.07 -12.94 -27.87
CA MET A 371 -10.02 -13.49 -28.84
C MET A 371 -9.39 -14.61 -29.68
N SER A 372 -8.07 -14.56 -29.90
CA SER A 372 -7.33 -15.64 -30.58
C SER A 372 -7.41 -16.95 -29.83
N CYS A 373 -7.34 -16.92 -28.49
CA CYS A 373 -7.56 -18.10 -27.67
C CYS A 373 -8.95 -18.71 -27.92
N TRP A 374 -10.02 -17.95 -27.70
CA TRP A 374 -11.39 -18.43 -27.88
C TRP A 374 -11.69 -18.88 -29.31
N ASN A 375 -11.28 -18.11 -30.33
CA ASN A 375 -11.42 -18.46 -31.75
C ASN A 375 -10.69 -19.77 -32.13
N SER A 376 -9.61 -20.09 -31.41
CA SER A 376 -8.83 -21.32 -31.62
C SER A 376 -9.35 -22.54 -30.86
N THR A 377 -10.49 -22.41 -30.16
CA THR A 377 -11.10 -23.46 -29.34
C THR A 377 -12.41 -23.93 -29.98
N PRO A 378 -12.48 -25.15 -30.55
CA PRO A 378 -13.62 -25.58 -31.35
C PRO A 378 -14.97 -25.54 -30.62
N SER A 379 -15.02 -25.98 -29.35
CA SER A 379 -16.25 -26.00 -28.54
C SER A 379 -16.89 -24.61 -28.42
N ILE A 380 -16.05 -23.59 -28.18
CA ILE A 380 -16.50 -22.20 -28.03
C ILE A 380 -17.13 -21.70 -29.33
N VAL A 381 -16.44 -21.92 -30.45
CA VAL A 381 -16.85 -21.38 -31.75
C VAL A 381 -18.07 -22.12 -32.32
N GLU A 382 -18.16 -23.44 -32.10
CA GLU A 382 -19.35 -24.23 -32.43
C GLU A 382 -20.56 -23.77 -31.59
N TRP A 383 -20.37 -23.52 -30.30
CA TRP A 383 -21.42 -23.00 -29.41
C TRP A 383 -21.87 -21.59 -29.80
N MET A 384 -20.94 -20.67 -30.10
CA MET A 384 -21.27 -19.31 -30.57
C MET A 384 -22.18 -19.36 -31.80
N LYS A 385 -21.86 -20.25 -32.76
CA LYS A 385 -22.65 -20.40 -33.98
C LYS A 385 -23.99 -21.11 -33.73
N ALA A 386 -24.02 -22.15 -32.89
CA ALA A 386 -25.21 -22.95 -32.65
C ALA A 386 -26.23 -22.26 -31.73
N ALA A 387 -25.77 -21.56 -30.68
CA ALA A 387 -26.65 -20.95 -29.68
C ALA A 387 -27.14 -19.54 -30.08
N TYR A 388 -26.29 -18.75 -30.76
CA TYR A 388 -26.60 -17.34 -31.07
C TYR A 388 -26.47 -16.97 -32.56
N GLY A 389 -26.00 -17.88 -33.41
CA GLY A 389 -25.76 -17.59 -34.83
C GLY A 389 -24.56 -16.67 -35.10
N TRP A 390 -23.82 -16.27 -34.06
CA TRP A 390 -22.66 -15.39 -34.14
C TRP A 390 -21.57 -15.97 -35.04
N ASP A 391 -20.79 -15.09 -35.68
CA ASP A 391 -19.65 -15.51 -36.49
C ASP A 391 -18.38 -15.49 -35.61
N ARG A 392 -17.27 -14.95 -36.13
CA ARG A 392 -15.96 -14.92 -35.46
C ARG A 392 -15.33 -13.53 -35.52
N LYS A 393 -16.17 -12.49 -35.42
CA LYS A 393 -15.74 -11.09 -35.40
C LYS A 393 -15.39 -10.64 -33.99
N GLU A 394 -14.64 -9.56 -33.85
CA GLU A 394 -14.33 -8.91 -32.56
C GLU A 394 -15.60 -8.71 -31.71
N GLU A 395 -16.62 -8.06 -32.28
CA GLU A 395 -17.93 -7.82 -31.65
C GLU A 395 -18.62 -9.09 -31.13
N ASP A 396 -18.41 -10.24 -31.78
CA ASP A 396 -19.01 -11.51 -31.38
C ASP A 396 -18.30 -12.13 -30.17
N PHE A 397 -16.97 -11.98 -30.10
CA PHE A 397 -16.21 -12.36 -28.90
C PHE A 397 -16.44 -11.40 -27.73
N ILE A 398 -16.75 -10.12 -27.98
CA ILE A 398 -17.19 -9.19 -26.92
C ILE A 398 -18.56 -9.61 -26.34
N LYS A 399 -19.51 -10.08 -27.16
CA LYS A 399 -20.77 -10.66 -26.65
C LYS A 399 -20.52 -11.94 -25.83
N LEU A 400 -19.56 -12.78 -26.24
CA LEU A 400 -19.14 -13.96 -25.46
C LEU A 400 -18.54 -13.56 -24.09
N TRP A 401 -17.78 -12.45 -24.06
CA TRP A 401 -17.25 -11.90 -22.81
C TRP A 401 -18.38 -11.34 -21.92
N ASP A 402 -19.36 -10.62 -22.46
CA ASP A 402 -20.56 -10.23 -21.70
C ASP A 402 -21.29 -11.45 -21.13
N VAL A 403 -21.49 -12.52 -21.92
CA VAL A 403 -22.07 -13.79 -21.42
C VAL A 403 -21.29 -14.35 -20.23
N PHE A 404 -19.95 -14.23 -20.23
CA PHE A 404 -19.14 -14.57 -19.06
C PHE A 404 -19.40 -13.62 -17.88
N GLN A 405 -19.19 -12.33 -18.10
CA GLN A 405 -19.19 -11.29 -17.07
C GLN A 405 -20.55 -11.16 -16.39
N SER A 406 -21.64 -11.19 -17.16
CA SER A 406 -23.01 -11.12 -16.66
C SER A 406 -23.38 -12.34 -15.82
N GLN A 407 -22.98 -13.57 -16.21
CA GLN A 407 -23.22 -14.76 -15.40
C GLN A 407 -22.34 -14.82 -14.15
N ALA A 408 -21.06 -14.47 -14.25
CA ALA A 408 -20.16 -14.38 -13.09
C ALA A 408 -20.69 -13.36 -12.07
N LEU A 409 -21.14 -12.19 -12.54
CA LEU A 409 -21.77 -11.16 -11.71
C LEU A 409 -23.06 -11.66 -11.05
N GLU A 410 -23.93 -12.37 -11.77
CA GLU A 410 -25.18 -12.92 -11.20
C GLU A 410 -24.89 -13.90 -10.06
N ARG A 411 -23.86 -14.76 -10.20
CA ARG A 411 -23.41 -15.68 -9.16
C ARG A 411 -22.82 -14.94 -7.95
N PHE A 412 -22.00 -13.92 -8.20
CA PHE A 412 -21.46 -13.07 -7.14
C PHE A 412 -22.57 -12.34 -6.35
N ASP A 413 -23.48 -11.65 -7.04
CA ASP A 413 -24.58 -10.88 -6.42
C ASP A 413 -25.51 -11.79 -5.61
N ARG A 414 -25.73 -13.05 -6.03
CA ARG A 414 -26.51 -14.05 -5.28
C ARG A 414 -25.88 -14.41 -3.93
N GLN A 415 -24.54 -14.54 -3.88
CA GLN A 415 -23.82 -14.85 -2.65
C GLN A 415 -23.58 -13.62 -1.77
N ALA A 416 -23.43 -12.43 -2.37
CA ALA A 416 -23.26 -11.18 -1.66
C ALA A 416 -24.54 -10.71 -0.95
N GLY A 417 -25.72 -11.05 -1.50
CA GLY A 417 -27.03 -10.62 -0.97
C GLY A 417 -27.31 -9.12 -1.10
N LYS A 418 -26.37 -8.36 -1.69
CA LYS A 418 -26.39 -6.92 -1.94
C LYS A 418 -25.50 -6.62 -3.15
N LYS A 419 -25.76 -5.54 -3.89
CA LYS A 419 -24.88 -5.08 -4.97
C LYS A 419 -23.63 -4.43 -4.38
N ILE A 420 -22.47 -5.07 -4.51
CA ILE A 420 -21.15 -4.56 -4.07
C ILE A 420 -20.39 -4.09 -5.31
N PRO A 421 -19.99 -2.80 -5.44
CA PRO A 421 -19.29 -2.27 -6.62
C PRO A 421 -18.19 -3.21 -7.15
N ILE A 422 -18.24 -3.51 -8.45
CA ILE A 422 -17.19 -4.29 -9.12
C ILE A 422 -16.18 -3.32 -9.74
N VAL A 423 -14.89 -3.63 -9.60
CA VAL A 423 -13.82 -2.99 -10.37
C VAL A 423 -13.42 -3.91 -11.53
N MET A 424 -13.21 -3.32 -12.70
CA MET A 424 -12.70 -3.96 -13.92
C MET A 424 -11.55 -3.13 -14.49
N TRP A 425 -10.55 -3.76 -15.09
CA TRP A 425 -9.47 -3.06 -15.78
C TRP A 425 -9.91 -2.36 -17.08
N THR A 426 -9.13 -1.38 -17.53
CA THR A 426 -9.18 -0.91 -18.92
C THR A 426 -8.82 -2.05 -19.88
N SER A 427 -9.70 -2.37 -20.81
CA SER A 427 -9.58 -3.51 -21.72
C SER A 427 -10.51 -3.29 -22.92
N THR A 428 -10.62 -4.24 -23.85
CA THR A 428 -11.53 -4.05 -24.99
C THR A 428 -13.00 -3.95 -24.56
N LEU A 429 -13.44 -4.66 -23.51
CA LEU A 429 -14.83 -4.58 -23.02
C LEU A 429 -15.16 -3.20 -22.41
N THR A 430 -14.18 -2.52 -21.82
CA THR A 430 -14.35 -1.20 -21.19
C THR A 430 -14.06 -0.03 -22.13
N LYS A 431 -13.85 -0.27 -23.44
CA LYS A 431 -13.81 0.79 -24.45
C LYS A 431 -15.20 1.41 -24.66
N LYS A 432 -15.21 2.65 -25.15
CA LYS A 432 -16.42 3.46 -25.38
C LYS A 432 -17.49 2.77 -26.25
N GLU A 433 -17.07 1.94 -27.20
CA GLU A 433 -17.95 1.20 -28.11
C GLU A 433 -18.84 0.17 -27.39
N TYR A 434 -18.42 -0.30 -26.21
CA TYR A 434 -19.02 -1.46 -25.53
C TYR A 434 -19.39 -1.19 -24.07
N VAL A 435 -18.67 -0.30 -23.38
CA VAL A 435 -18.77 -0.11 -21.92
C VAL A 435 -20.18 0.28 -21.45
N GLU A 436 -20.85 1.21 -22.14
CA GLU A 436 -22.21 1.64 -21.78
C GLU A 436 -23.28 0.59 -22.07
N GLN A 437 -22.97 -0.40 -22.93
CA GLN A 437 -23.90 -1.49 -23.25
C GLN A 437 -23.85 -2.61 -22.20
N TYR A 438 -22.64 -3.00 -21.76
CA TYR A 438 -22.44 -4.20 -20.94
C TYR A 438 -22.12 -3.92 -19.47
N LEU A 439 -21.60 -2.72 -19.13
CA LEU A 439 -21.06 -2.41 -17.81
C LEU A 439 -21.74 -1.17 -17.20
N PRO A 440 -22.88 -1.30 -16.50
CA PRO A 440 -23.57 -0.17 -15.87
C PRO A 440 -22.69 0.59 -14.88
N LYS A 441 -22.55 1.91 -15.04
CA LYS A 441 -21.63 2.78 -14.23
C LYS A 441 -21.99 2.93 -12.74
N ASP A 442 -23.22 2.60 -12.36
CA ASP A 442 -23.61 2.44 -10.94
C ASP A 442 -23.03 1.14 -10.35
N ARG A 443 -22.97 0.07 -11.15
CA ARG A 443 -22.46 -1.25 -10.78
C ARG A 443 -20.93 -1.36 -10.88
N TYR A 444 -20.31 -0.67 -11.84
CA TYR A 444 -18.90 -0.81 -12.21
C TYR A 444 -18.06 0.45 -11.94
N ILE A 445 -16.82 0.23 -11.54
CA ILE A 445 -15.70 1.17 -11.43
C ILE A 445 -14.63 0.68 -12.42
N ILE A 446 -13.95 1.57 -13.15
CA ILE A 446 -12.92 1.16 -14.11
C ILE A 446 -11.53 1.53 -13.58
N GLN A 447 -10.62 0.56 -13.50
CA GLN A 447 -9.23 0.79 -13.14
C GLN A 447 -8.39 1.02 -14.40
N ILE A 448 -7.84 2.22 -14.51
CA ILE A 448 -7.08 2.70 -15.67
C ILE A 448 -5.64 2.22 -15.56
N TRP A 449 -5.19 1.35 -16.45
CA TRP A 449 -3.75 1.03 -16.59
C TRP A 449 -3.11 1.60 -17.85
N THR A 450 -3.87 2.15 -18.80
CA THR A 450 -3.35 2.93 -19.94
C THR A 450 -2.55 4.16 -19.48
N THR A 451 -1.84 4.86 -20.39
CA THR A 451 -1.13 6.10 -20.00
C THR A 451 -2.10 7.14 -19.42
N GLY A 452 -1.62 7.99 -18.51
CA GLY A 452 -2.46 8.97 -17.82
C GLY A 452 -3.15 10.01 -18.72
N ARG A 453 -2.75 10.09 -20.01
CA ARG A 453 -3.34 10.98 -21.03
C ARG A 453 -3.97 10.21 -22.20
N ASP A 454 -4.22 8.91 -22.04
CA ASP A 454 -4.89 8.12 -23.05
C ASP A 454 -6.33 8.63 -23.28
N LYS A 455 -6.78 8.56 -24.54
CA LYS A 455 -8.12 8.97 -24.94
C LYS A 455 -9.20 8.17 -24.20
N VAL A 456 -8.96 6.89 -23.91
CA VAL A 456 -9.88 6.02 -23.14
C VAL A 456 -10.23 6.61 -21.78
N VAL A 457 -9.27 7.24 -21.09
CA VAL A 457 -9.51 7.90 -19.79
C VAL A 457 -10.53 9.02 -19.94
N SER A 458 -10.35 9.87 -20.95
CA SER A 458 -11.28 10.98 -21.22
C SER A 458 -12.67 10.49 -21.64
N GLU A 459 -12.75 9.41 -22.41
CA GLU A 459 -14.02 8.85 -22.89
C GLU A 459 -14.83 8.17 -21.78
N LEU A 460 -14.16 7.49 -20.84
CA LEU A 460 -14.80 6.93 -19.65
C LEU A 460 -15.32 8.02 -18.70
N LEU A 461 -14.54 9.10 -18.51
CA LEU A 461 -14.96 10.27 -17.71
C LEU A 461 -16.14 11.02 -18.35
N ASP A 462 -16.21 11.08 -19.68
CA ASP A 462 -17.33 11.71 -20.41
C ASP A 462 -18.59 10.84 -20.39
N ALA A 463 -18.45 9.50 -20.39
CA ALA A 463 -19.54 8.57 -20.12
C ALA A 463 -19.96 8.56 -18.62
N GLY A 464 -19.16 9.14 -17.73
CA GLY A 464 -19.47 9.32 -16.31
C GLY A 464 -19.11 8.13 -15.42
N TYR A 465 -18.10 7.34 -15.79
CA TYR A 465 -17.61 6.24 -14.97
C TYR A 465 -16.72 6.74 -13.82
N ARG A 466 -16.84 6.08 -12.66
CA ARG A 466 -15.88 6.24 -11.56
C ARG A 466 -14.59 5.52 -11.91
N LEU A 467 -13.46 6.18 -11.70
CA LEU A 467 -12.15 5.68 -12.09
C LEU A 467 -11.21 5.47 -10.89
N ILE A 468 -10.39 4.44 -10.96
CA ILE A 468 -9.18 4.28 -10.15
C ILE A 468 -8.00 4.41 -11.11
N LEU A 469 -7.03 5.26 -10.81
CA LEU A 469 -5.88 5.49 -11.69
C LEU A 469 -4.69 4.58 -11.32
N SER A 470 -4.19 3.81 -12.28
CA SER A 470 -2.99 2.95 -12.19
C SER A 470 -2.15 3.04 -13.46
N ASN A 471 -2.07 4.23 -14.07
CA ASN A 471 -1.47 4.41 -15.39
C ASN A 471 -0.03 3.90 -15.45
N TYR A 472 0.24 2.94 -16.35
CA TYR A 472 1.51 2.20 -16.38
C TYR A 472 2.74 3.11 -16.50
N ASP A 473 2.58 4.27 -17.15
CA ASP A 473 3.68 5.21 -17.35
C ASP A 473 4.14 5.89 -16.06
N ALA A 474 3.35 5.89 -14.97
CA ALA A 474 3.71 6.47 -13.69
C ALA A 474 3.54 5.55 -12.47
N LEU A 475 2.66 4.54 -12.51
CA LEU A 475 2.21 3.81 -11.32
C LEU A 475 2.57 2.31 -11.29
N TYR A 476 3.24 1.78 -12.33
CA TYR A 476 3.74 0.40 -12.34
C TYR A 476 5.13 0.32 -11.69
N LEU A 477 5.24 -0.41 -10.60
CA LEU A 477 6.43 -0.50 -9.75
C LEU A 477 7.39 -1.62 -10.20
N ASP A 478 6.92 -2.54 -11.02
CA ASP A 478 7.67 -3.62 -11.66
C ASP A 478 8.56 -3.12 -12.83
N CYS A 479 8.28 -1.94 -13.41
CA CYS A 479 9.03 -1.41 -14.54
C CYS A 479 10.51 -1.11 -14.22
N GLY A 480 11.38 -1.33 -15.21
CA GLY A 480 12.78 -0.88 -15.20
C GLY A 480 13.85 -1.97 -15.07
N TYR A 481 13.45 -3.23 -14.88
CA TYR A 481 14.37 -4.35 -14.69
C TYR A 481 14.66 -5.06 -16.02
N ALA A 482 15.49 -6.12 -15.99
CA ALA A 482 15.82 -6.92 -17.17
C ALA A 482 14.55 -7.62 -17.73
N GLY A 483 14.53 -7.97 -19.02
CA GLY A 483 13.43 -8.78 -19.55
C GLY A 483 13.45 -10.20 -18.98
N TRP A 484 12.26 -10.80 -18.75
CA TRP A 484 12.13 -12.16 -18.22
C TRP A 484 11.84 -13.21 -19.32
N VAL A 485 11.04 -12.86 -20.33
CA VAL A 485 10.85 -13.63 -21.58
C VAL A 485 11.65 -13.11 -22.77
N GLN A 486 12.24 -11.92 -22.66
CA GLN A 486 12.96 -11.24 -23.75
C GLN A 486 14.33 -10.72 -23.31
N GLY A 487 15.25 -10.54 -24.26
CA GLY A 487 16.52 -9.85 -24.00
C GLY A 487 16.32 -8.35 -23.78
N GLY A 488 17.25 -7.73 -23.03
CA GLY A 488 17.17 -6.30 -22.70
C GLY A 488 16.38 -6.07 -21.41
N ASN A 489 15.36 -5.21 -21.47
CA ASN A 489 14.56 -4.78 -20.34
C ASN A 489 13.11 -5.29 -20.39
N ASN A 490 12.40 -5.22 -19.26
CA ASN A 490 10.97 -5.53 -19.20
C ASN A 490 10.11 -4.47 -19.91
N TRP A 491 8.86 -4.84 -20.22
CA TRP A 491 8.05 -4.18 -21.26
C TRP A 491 7.77 -2.69 -21.02
N CYS A 492 7.56 -2.28 -19.76
CA CYS A 492 7.22 -0.91 -19.38
C CYS A 492 8.42 -0.06 -18.92
N SER A 493 9.65 -0.56 -19.09
CA SER A 493 10.87 0.19 -18.76
C SER A 493 10.93 1.57 -19.44
N PRO A 494 11.52 2.60 -18.81
CA PRO A 494 12.48 2.56 -17.70
C PRO A 494 11.88 2.47 -16.29
N TYR A 495 12.74 2.37 -15.27
CA TYR A 495 12.33 2.43 -13.87
C TYR A 495 11.65 3.77 -13.54
N ILE A 496 10.50 3.69 -12.87
CA ILE A 496 9.74 4.88 -12.49
C ILE A 496 10.21 5.37 -11.12
N GLY A 497 10.87 6.54 -11.09
CA GLY A 497 11.30 7.21 -9.86
C GLY A 497 10.14 7.86 -9.09
N TRP A 498 10.30 8.01 -7.76
CA TRP A 498 9.29 8.56 -6.86
C TRP A 498 8.78 9.95 -7.27
N GLN A 499 9.62 10.74 -7.94
CA GLN A 499 9.29 12.05 -8.49
C GLN A 499 8.13 11.98 -9.49
N LYS A 500 8.12 10.96 -10.37
CA LYS A 500 7.06 10.79 -11.37
C LYS A 500 5.75 10.33 -10.71
N LEU A 501 5.81 9.51 -9.66
CA LEU A 501 4.63 9.14 -8.86
C LEU A 501 4.04 10.36 -8.15
N TYR A 502 4.89 11.22 -7.58
CA TYR A 502 4.47 12.42 -6.88
C TYR A 502 3.77 13.42 -7.82
N ASP A 503 4.30 13.64 -9.03
CA ASP A 503 3.75 14.60 -10.00
C ASP A 503 2.56 14.03 -10.81
N ASN A 504 2.25 12.73 -10.72
CA ASN A 504 1.13 12.11 -11.43
C ASN A 504 -0.22 12.46 -10.77
N SER A 505 -0.82 13.60 -11.17
CA SER A 505 -2.04 14.13 -10.57
C SER A 505 -3.34 13.62 -11.23
N PRO A 506 -4.21 12.89 -10.50
CA PRO A 506 -5.57 12.61 -10.95
C PRO A 506 -6.41 13.88 -11.18
N ALA A 507 -6.16 14.95 -10.41
CA ALA A 507 -6.83 16.23 -10.59
C ALA A 507 -6.48 16.92 -11.93
N GLU A 508 -5.21 16.89 -12.34
CA GLU A 508 -4.80 17.39 -13.67
C GLU A 508 -5.33 16.52 -14.81
N ILE A 509 -5.25 15.19 -14.66
CA ILE A 509 -5.73 14.23 -15.67
C ILE A 509 -7.25 14.37 -15.89
N GLY A 510 -8.03 14.46 -14.81
CA GLY A 510 -9.48 14.59 -14.88
C GLY A 510 -9.97 15.99 -15.29
N GLY A 511 -9.21 17.03 -14.95
CA GLY A 511 -9.59 18.43 -15.16
C GLY A 511 -10.93 18.76 -14.49
N ASN A 512 -11.93 19.14 -15.28
CA ASN A 512 -13.30 19.40 -14.80
C ASN A 512 -14.01 18.14 -14.27
N ARG A 513 -13.57 16.93 -14.65
CA ARG A 513 -14.18 15.64 -14.27
C ARG A 513 -13.44 14.97 -13.10
N LYS A 514 -12.46 15.63 -12.47
CA LYS A 514 -11.60 15.07 -11.41
C LYS A 514 -12.34 14.37 -10.26
N ASN A 515 -13.55 14.83 -9.91
CA ASN A 515 -14.36 14.24 -8.84
C ASN A 515 -14.90 12.82 -9.18
N GLN A 516 -14.72 12.34 -10.41
CA GLN A 516 -15.02 10.95 -10.78
C GLN A 516 -13.86 9.98 -10.47
N PHE A 517 -12.64 10.48 -10.23
CA PHE A 517 -11.57 9.65 -9.69
C PHE A 517 -11.86 9.35 -8.22
N LEU A 518 -11.97 8.07 -7.89
CA LEU A 518 -11.99 7.60 -6.50
C LEU A 518 -10.61 7.70 -5.86
N GLY A 519 -9.56 7.80 -6.68
CA GLY A 519 -8.16 7.95 -6.30
C GLY A 519 -7.26 7.18 -7.27
N ALA A 520 -6.17 6.62 -6.75
CA ALA A 520 -5.18 5.92 -7.55
C ALA A 520 -4.52 4.77 -6.77
N GLU A 521 -3.78 3.94 -7.49
CA GLU A 521 -3.13 2.74 -6.98
C GLU A 521 -1.81 2.48 -7.71
N ALA A 522 -0.75 2.27 -6.95
CA ALA A 522 0.52 1.78 -7.48
C ALA A 522 0.44 0.25 -7.63
N ALA A 523 0.74 -0.26 -8.82
CA ALA A 523 0.71 -1.68 -9.11
C ALA A 523 2.08 -2.31 -8.93
N LEU A 524 2.14 -3.44 -8.22
CA LEU A 524 3.31 -4.30 -8.15
C LEU A 524 2.94 -5.69 -8.67
N TRP A 525 3.11 -5.87 -9.97
CA TRP A 525 3.13 -7.18 -10.62
C TRP A 525 4.42 -7.93 -10.25
N THR A 526 4.35 -9.27 -10.20
CA THR A 526 5.38 -10.11 -9.55
C THR A 526 6.04 -11.16 -10.44
N GLU A 527 6.02 -10.99 -11.77
CA GLU A 527 6.83 -11.80 -12.71
C GLU A 527 8.32 -11.78 -12.33
N GLN A 528 8.78 -10.67 -11.72
CA GLN A 528 10.17 -10.41 -11.36
C GLN A 528 10.38 -9.95 -9.90
N VAL A 529 9.43 -10.26 -9.02
CA VAL A 529 9.41 -9.80 -7.62
C VAL A 529 8.99 -10.95 -6.70
N ASP A 530 9.63 -11.05 -5.54
CA ASP A 530 9.30 -12.04 -4.51
C ASP A 530 9.44 -11.43 -3.10
N ASP A 531 9.27 -12.25 -2.07
CA ASP A 531 9.44 -11.90 -0.66
C ASP A 531 10.68 -11.04 -0.34
N THR A 532 11.78 -11.18 -1.11
CA THR A 532 13.05 -10.48 -0.87
C THR A 532 13.06 -9.05 -1.40
N SER A 533 12.13 -8.70 -2.30
CA SER A 533 12.19 -7.48 -3.11
C SER A 533 10.93 -6.60 -3.04
N VAL A 534 9.79 -7.11 -2.53
CA VAL A 534 8.56 -6.33 -2.32
C VAL A 534 8.83 -4.98 -1.65
N ASP A 535 9.55 -4.96 -0.52
CA ASP A 535 9.80 -3.74 0.25
C ASP A 535 10.49 -2.63 -0.57
N SER A 536 11.54 -2.95 -1.31
CA SER A 536 12.31 -1.97 -2.09
C SER A 536 11.66 -1.62 -3.43
N ARG A 537 10.80 -2.51 -3.97
CA ARG A 537 9.94 -2.16 -5.11
C ARG A 537 8.88 -1.14 -4.70
N ILE A 538 8.21 -1.34 -3.56
CA ILE A 538 7.14 -0.46 -3.11
C ILE A 538 7.68 0.84 -2.49
N TRP A 539 8.64 0.74 -1.57
CA TRP A 539 9.01 1.83 -0.69
C TRP A 539 10.37 2.44 -1.04
N PRO A 540 10.51 3.78 -1.03
CA PRO A 540 9.51 4.76 -0.60
C PRO A 540 8.59 5.27 -1.73
N ARG A 541 8.64 4.70 -2.94
CA ARG A 541 7.87 5.19 -4.11
C ARG A 541 6.37 5.32 -3.84
N ALA A 542 5.72 4.32 -3.24
CA ALA A 542 4.30 4.38 -2.91
C ALA A 542 3.95 5.45 -1.86
N ALA A 543 4.91 5.91 -1.04
CA ALA A 543 4.69 7.06 -0.16
C ALA A 543 4.51 8.37 -0.96
N ALA A 544 5.11 8.49 -2.16
CA ALA A 544 4.89 9.61 -3.08
C ALA A 544 3.44 9.66 -3.55
N LEU A 545 2.89 8.51 -3.95
CA LEU A 545 1.47 8.36 -4.27
C LEU A 545 0.58 8.68 -3.07
N ALA A 546 1.01 8.29 -1.87
CA ALA A 546 0.26 8.53 -0.65
C ALA A 546 0.05 10.02 -0.36
N GLU A 547 1.07 10.87 -0.53
CA GLU A 547 0.90 12.32 -0.40
C GLU A 547 0.09 12.91 -1.57
N ARG A 548 0.30 12.44 -2.80
CA ARG A 548 -0.51 12.85 -3.94
C ARG A 548 -2.01 12.61 -3.69
N LEU A 549 -2.38 11.46 -3.14
CA LEU A 549 -3.78 11.11 -2.89
C LEU A 549 -4.34 11.62 -1.55
N TRP A 550 -3.48 11.88 -0.57
CA TRP A 550 -3.91 12.51 0.68
C TRP A 550 -4.16 14.00 0.47
N ALA A 551 -3.25 14.71 -0.19
CA ALA A 551 -3.25 16.18 -0.22
C ALA A 551 -3.46 16.83 -1.59
N GLU A 552 -3.33 16.10 -2.71
CA GLU A 552 -3.37 16.62 -4.09
C GLU A 552 -2.61 17.96 -4.24
N PRO A 553 -1.30 18.00 -3.88
CA PRO A 553 -0.54 19.24 -3.77
C PRO A 553 -0.38 19.94 -5.11
N THR A 554 -0.52 21.27 -5.11
CA THR A 554 -0.25 22.13 -6.29
C THR A 554 1.25 22.35 -6.53
N THR A 555 2.10 21.95 -5.59
CA THR A 555 3.56 21.90 -5.74
C THR A 555 4.00 20.57 -6.34
N ASN A 556 5.15 20.58 -7.00
CA ASN A 556 5.81 19.36 -7.49
C ASN A 556 6.68 18.70 -6.41
N TRP A 557 7.24 17.54 -6.75
CA TRP A 557 8.07 16.71 -5.86
C TRP A 557 9.23 17.45 -5.16
N ARG A 558 9.78 18.53 -5.73
CA ARG A 558 10.86 19.31 -5.11
C ARG A 558 10.48 19.92 -3.77
N ALA A 559 9.24 20.40 -3.65
CA ALA A 559 8.74 20.96 -2.39
C ALA A 559 8.57 19.89 -1.29
N ALA A 560 8.52 18.62 -1.68
CA ALA A 560 8.33 17.48 -0.80
C ALA A 560 9.63 16.68 -0.53
N GLU A 561 10.69 16.93 -1.29
CA GLU A 561 11.96 16.19 -1.27
C GLU A 561 12.57 16.04 0.14
N PRO A 562 12.73 17.08 0.98
CA PRO A 562 13.23 16.91 2.35
C PRO A 562 12.34 15.98 3.19
N ARG A 563 11.01 16.14 3.10
CA ARG A 563 10.04 15.34 3.87
C ARG A 563 9.98 13.89 3.38
N MET A 564 10.18 13.65 2.08
CA MET A 564 10.29 12.30 1.50
C MET A 564 11.52 11.57 2.03
N LEU A 565 12.69 12.22 2.07
CA LEU A 565 13.91 11.63 2.62
C LEU A 565 13.74 11.25 4.11
N ILE A 566 13.11 12.13 4.90
CA ILE A 566 12.77 11.85 6.31
C ILE A 566 11.79 10.68 6.42
N HIS A 567 10.74 10.63 5.59
CA HIS A 567 9.75 9.56 5.63
C HIS A 567 10.35 8.21 5.22
N ARG A 568 11.25 8.18 4.23
CA ARG A 568 12.01 6.98 3.87
C ARG A 568 12.78 6.45 5.08
N GLN A 569 13.45 7.32 5.85
CA GLN A 569 14.15 6.88 7.06
C GLN A 569 13.18 6.40 8.16
N ARG A 570 12.00 7.02 8.28
CA ARG A 570 10.92 6.56 9.18
C ARG A 570 10.43 5.15 8.84
N LEU A 571 10.33 4.80 7.55
CA LEU A 571 10.00 3.45 7.09
C LEU A 571 11.12 2.45 7.44
N VAL A 572 12.39 2.81 7.21
CA VAL A 572 13.55 1.98 7.59
C VAL A 572 13.59 1.72 9.11
N ASN A 573 13.35 2.76 9.93
CA ASN A 573 13.29 2.63 11.39
C ASN A 573 12.09 1.78 11.89
N ARG A 574 11.10 1.51 11.03
CA ARG A 574 9.97 0.60 11.29
C ARG A 574 10.22 -0.83 10.79
N GLY A 575 11.41 -1.11 10.25
CA GLY A 575 11.80 -2.42 9.73
C GLY A 575 11.35 -2.70 8.29
N ILE A 576 11.04 -1.65 7.52
CA ILE A 576 10.74 -1.75 6.09
C ILE A 576 12.05 -1.58 5.31
N GLN A 577 12.34 -2.50 4.38
CA GLN A 577 13.55 -2.45 3.55
C GLN A 577 13.41 -1.48 2.37
N ALA A 578 13.01 -0.24 2.67
CA ALA A 578 12.77 0.82 1.70
C ALA A 578 14.05 1.23 0.97
N ASP A 579 13.96 1.39 -0.35
CA ASP A 579 15.11 1.68 -1.20
C ASP A 579 15.76 3.04 -0.88
N ALA A 580 17.02 3.20 -1.23
CA ALA A 580 17.77 4.44 -1.02
C ALA A 580 17.46 5.44 -2.16
N LEU A 581 17.02 6.65 -1.79
CA LEU A 581 16.77 7.72 -2.76
C LEU A 581 18.04 8.51 -3.10
N GLU A 582 18.80 8.87 -2.07
CA GLU A 582 19.97 9.74 -2.15
C GLU A 582 21.02 9.32 -1.10
N PRO A 583 22.28 9.78 -1.21
CA PRO A 583 23.25 9.69 -0.12
C PRO A 583 22.70 10.36 1.16
N GLU A 584 22.91 9.72 2.31
CA GLU A 584 22.49 10.28 3.61
C GLU A 584 23.09 11.66 3.90
N TRP A 585 24.21 12.00 3.26
CA TRP A 585 24.79 13.34 3.29
C TRP A 585 23.79 14.41 2.81
N CYS A 586 22.96 14.14 1.79
CA CYS A 586 21.97 15.08 1.29
C CYS A 586 20.86 15.37 2.32
N LEU A 587 20.42 14.35 3.07
CA LEU A 587 19.50 14.50 4.20
C LEU A 587 20.09 15.34 5.35
N GLN A 588 21.41 15.38 5.48
CA GLN A 588 22.13 16.17 6.50
C GLN A 588 22.64 17.54 5.99
N TYR A 589 22.48 17.85 4.70
CA TYR A 589 22.97 19.06 4.06
C TYR A 589 21.95 19.52 3.02
N GLU A 590 20.76 19.89 3.49
CA GLU A 590 19.63 20.33 2.66
C GLU A 590 20.05 21.45 1.69
N GLU A 591 19.42 21.47 0.52
CA GLU A 591 19.77 22.25 -0.70
C GLU A 591 21.10 21.92 -1.40
N ASN A 592 22.06 21.23 -0.76
CA ASN A 592 23.37 20.98 -1.39
C ASN A 592 23.40 19.81 -2.40
N CYS A 593 22.26 19.15 -2.64
CA CYS A 593 22.11 18.07 -3.63
C CYS A 593 21.10 18.39 -4.76
N PRO A 594 21.26 19.50 -5.52
CA PRO A 594 20.30 19.85 -6.56
C PRO A 594 20.39 18.88 -7.77
N LEU A 595 19.40 17.99 -7.92
CA LEU A 595 19.18 17.23 -9.16
C LEU A 595 19.15 18.16 -10.40
N GLY A 596 19.77 17.71 -11.49
CA GLY A 596 20.14 18.58 -12.62
C GLY A 596 21.56 19.15 -12.53
N GLY A 597 22.20 19.05 -11.36
CA GLY A 597 23.65 19.15 -11.22
C GLY A 597 24.34 18.21 -12.20
N LYS A 598 25.23 18.75 -13.05
CA LYS A 598 25.99 17.94 -13.98
C LYS A 598 26.99 17.10 -13.20
N PHE A 599 26.77 15.79 -13.14
CA PHE A 599 27.86 14.86 -12.85
C PHE A 599 29.01 15.18 -13.81
N ASN A 600 30.19 15.48 -13.26
CA ASN A 600 31.42 15.54 -14.04
C ASN A 600 31.65 14.13 -14.59
N ARG A 601 31.27 13.91 -15.86
CA ARG A 601 31.54 12.66 -16.55
C ARG A 601 33.07 12.53 -16.69
N PRO A 602 33.67 11.42 -16.23
CA PRO A 602 35.09 11.14 -16.48
C PRO A 602 35.37 10.91 -17.97
#